data_AF-A0A6A3RH48-F1
#
_entry.id   AF-A0A6A3RH48-F1
#
_cell.length_a   1.000
_cell.length_b   1.000
_cell.length_c   1.000
_cell.angle_alpha   90.00
_cell.angle_beta   90.00
_cell.angle_gamma   90.00
#
_symmetry.space_group_name_H-M   'P 1'
#
loop_
_entity.id
_entity.type
_entity.pdbx_description
1 polymer ?
#
loop_
_entity_poly.entity_id
_entity_poly.type
_entity_poly.pdbx_seq_one_letter_code
_entity_poly.pdbx_strand_id
1 'polypeptide(L)'
;MLKISENAAQQAACHRREVTEKYDKLREEADYKEQRRRIDGIEKQKIVHRRRQRAWEAFKTEKVARKEALKLQEKENYERLKSQWENTIAEQVRKRGKLVEQLLQLVEVEGEWEKMHAQLHQRVKERTKQLTAKYKSNGVVVPKREVIERAQHEIMAEETEDERRKTENNWLQAEAEFLQKLDNDEEERLLAENAEERAARQKSALSIQCAFRMFAARKLLRRMLADLYVKEFDTETYAPRYRNTLTGKVTTQKPNGLGSEELEYENRWVIMTDDVLGEQFFYNPRRMKQSWAKPDDCKFCEPCCTNALSTVFATVWNSQDDTYLCQACYEKEYVARSQQGDLQSDAYAAYDGSRANGQ
;
A
#
# COMPACT_ATOMS: atom_id res chain seq x y z
N MET A 1 -25.28 63.37 -34.70
CA MET A 1 -24.55 62.36 -35.50
C MET A 1 -23.19 62.04 -34.89
N LEU A 2 -22.21 62.95 -34.88
CA LEU A 2 -20.84 62.70 -34.37
C LEU A 2 -20.75 62.21 -32.90
N LYS A 3 -21.52 62.80 -31.97
CA LYS A 3 -21.52 62.39 -30.55
C LYS A 3 -22.11 60.99 -30.31
N ILE A 4 -23.01 60.53 -31.18
CA ILE A 4 -23.64 59.21 -31.06
C ILE A 4 -22.67 58.13 -31.57
N SER A 5 -21.90 58.42 -32.63
CA SER A 5 -20.85 57.52 -33.11
C SER A 5 -19.65 57.43 -32.17
N GLU A 6 -19.27 58.52 -31.50
CA GLU A 6 -18.20 58.50 -30.48
C GLU A 6 -18.59 57.66 -29.26
N ASN A 7 -19.83 57.80 -28.77
CA ASN A 7 -20.33 56.98 -27.65
C ASN A 7 -20.40 55.49 -28.02
N ALA A 8 -20.83 55.15 -29.24
CA ALA A 8 -20.87 53.77 -29.71
C ALA A 8 -19.45 53.16 -29.83
N ALA A 9 -18.47 53.94 -30.32
CA ALA A 9 -17.08 53.49 -30.40
C ALA A 9 -16.45 53.27 -29.00
N GLN A 10 -16.79 54.12 -28.03
CA GLN A 10 -16.36 53.95 -26.64
C GLN A 10 -17.00 52.70 -26.00
N GLN A 11 -18.29 52.47 -26.21
CA GLN A 11 -18.98 51.27 -25.73
C GLN A 11 -18.38 49.99 -26.31
N ALA A 12 -18.11 49.96 -27.62
CA ALA A 12 -17.43 48.84 -28.27
C ALA A 12 -16.03 48.62 -27.71
N ALA A 13 -15.26 49.69 -27.46
CA ALA A 13 -13.94 49.58 -26.84
C ALA A 13 -14.00 49.03 -25.40
N CYS A 14 -14.98 49.44 -24.60
CA CYS A 14 -15.21 48.88 -23.26
C CYS A 14 -15.56 47.39 -23.33
N HIS A 15 -16.50 47.01 -24.19
CA HIS A 15 -16.88 45.60 -24.38
C HIS A 15 -15.69 44.73 -24.81
N ARG A 16 -14.88 45.22 -25.76
CA ARG A 16 -13.64 44.51 -26.18
C ARG A 16 -12.70 44.23 -25.01
N ARG A 17 -12.54 45.19 -24.08
CA ARG A 17 -11.74 45.01 -22.87
C ARG A 17 -12.37 43.99 -21.92
N GLU A 18 -13.68 44.06 -21.70
CA GLU A 18 -14.40 43.12 -20.84
C GLU A 18 -14.28 41.67 -21.33
N VAL A 19 -14.37 41.44 -22.65
CA VAL A 19 -14.16 40.12 -23.24
C VAL A 19 -12.73 39.64 -23.01
N THR A 20 -11.72 40.49 -23.24
CA THR A 20 -10.33 40.13 -22.99
C THR A 20 -10.10 39.77 -21.51
N GLU A 21 -10.61 40.58 -20.58
CA GLU A 21 -10.55 40.31 -19.14
C GLU A 21 -11.25 39.00 -18.75
N LYS A 22 -12.38 38.65 -19.39
CA LYS A 22 -13.07 37.38 -19.18
C LYS A 22 -12.18 36.19 -19.55
N TYR A 23 -11.52 36.22 -20.71
CA TYR A 23 -10.64 35.12 -21.14
C TYR A 23 -9.34 35.05 -20.33
N ASP A 24 -8.79 36.19 -19.90
CA ASP A 24 -7.63 36.20 -19.02
C ASP A 24 -7.97 35.61 -17.65
N LYS A 25 -9.13 35.93 -17.06
CA LYS A 25 -9.63 35.29 -15.84
C LYS A 25 -9.78 33.77 -16.00
N LEU A 26 -10.34 33.30 -17.12
CA LEU A 26 -10.46 31.87 -17.40
C LEU A 26 -9.11 31.16 -17.43
N ARG A 27 -8.08 31.80 -18.02
CA ARG A 27 -6.72 31.29 -18.05
C ARG A 27 -6.12 31.22 -16.64
N GLU A 28 -6.21 32.31 -15.87
CA GLU A 28 -5.72 32.37 -14.49
C GLU A 28 -6.39 31.33 -13.58
N GLU A 29 -7.70 31.15 -13.71
CA GLU A 29 -8.44 30.12 -12.97
C GLU A 29 -7.99 28.70 -13.34
N ALA A 30 -7.73 28.44 -14.62
CA ALA A 30 -7.25 27.14 -15.09
C ALA A 30 -5.86 26.83 -14.52
N ASP A 31 -4.95 27.80 -14.56
CA ASP A 31 -3.60 27.70 -14.00
C ASP A 31 -3.65 27.48 -12.48
N TYR A 32 -4.48 28.24 -11.77
CA TYR A 32 -4.68 28.08 -10.33
C TYR A 32 -5.24 26.70 -9.96
N LYS A 33 -6.24 26.20 -10.71
CA LYS A 33 -6.80 24.85 -10.50
C LYS A 33 -5.74 23.78 -10.68
N GLU A 34 -4.88 23.90 -11.68
CA GLU A 34 -3.78 22.96 -11.92
C GLU A 34 -2.72 23.00 -10.79
N GLN A 35 -2.30 24.20 -10.37
CA GLN A 35 -1.40 24.35 -9.23
C GLN A 35 -1.98 23.74 -7.95
N ARG A 36 -3.28 23.98 -7.68
CA ARG A 36 -3.96 23.43 -6.52
C ARG A 36 -4.02 21.90 -6.55
N ARG A 37 -4.33 21.30 -7.71
CA ARG A 37 -4.33 19.84 -7.89
C ARG A 37 -2.97 19.22 -7.56
N ARG A 38 -1.86 19.87 -7.95
CA ARG A 38 -0.50 19.41 -7.62
C ARG A 38 -0.24 19.43 -6.11
N ILE A 39 -0.58 20.53 -5.44
CA ILE A 39 -0.44 20.68 -3.99
C ILE A 39 -1.27 19.63 -3.25
N ASP A 40 -2.55 19.51 -3.60
CA ASP A 40 -3.47 18.53 -2.98
C ASP A 40 -3.02 17.09 -3.23
N GLY A 41 -2.43 16.81 -4.41
CA GLY A 41 -1.84 15.50 -4.72
C GLY A 41 -0.69 15.14 -3.78
N ILE A 42 0.23 16.08 -3.55
CA ILE A 42 1.35 15.90 -2.61
C ILE A 42 0.83 15.72 -1.19
N GLU A 43 -0.13 16.53 -0.75
CA GLU A 43 -0.64 16.45 0.62
C GLU A 43 -1.40 15.14 0.88
N LYS A 44 -2.19 14.67 -0.10
CA LYS A 44 -2.82 13.34 -0.05
C LYS A 44 -1.79 12.23 0.11
N GLN A 45 -0.65 12.30 -0.60
CA GLN A 45 0.42 11.32 -0.46
C GLN A 45 1.01 11.32 0.96
N LYS A 46 1.25 12.49 1.57
CA LYS A 46 1.73 12.58 2.95
C LYS A 46 0.75 11.95 3.95
N ILE A 47 -0.54 12.23 3.81
CA ILE A 47 -1.59 11.66 4.68
C ILE A 47 -1.61 10.14 4.54
N VAL A 48 -1.59 9.61 3.31
CA VAL A 48 -1.56 8.17 3.05
C VAL A 48 -0.31 7.52 3.65
N HIS A 49 0.86 8.13 3.49
CA HIS A 49 2.10 7.64 4.05
C HIS A 49 2.04 7.55 5.59
N ARG A 50 1.62 8.63 6.26
CA ARG A 50 1.49 8.65 7.73
C ARG A 50 0.48 7.62 8.24
N ARG A 51 -0.66 7.45 7.55
CA ARG A 51 -1.65 6.41 7.92
C ARG A 51 -1.07 5.01 7.82
N ARG A 52 -0.35 4.70 6.73
CA ARG A 52 0.32 3.40 6.54
C ARG A 52 1.39 3.17 7.60
N GLN A 53 2.16 4.19 7.95
CA GLN A 53 3.16 4.11 9.00
C GLN A 53 2.54 3.74 10.35
N ARG A 54 1.48 4.44 10.76
CA ARG A 54 0.76 4.13 12.02
C ARG A 54 0.19 2.71 12.03
N ALA A 55 -0.43 2.29 10.93
CA ALA A 55 -0.96 0.93 10.81
C ALA A 55 0.16 -0.13 10.92
N TRP A 56 1.32 0.15 10.34
CA TRP A 56 2.49 -0.72 10.41
C TRP A 56 3.12 -0.78 11.80
N GLU A 57 3.22 0.36 12.49
CA GLU A 57 3.66 0.44 13.88
C GLU A 57 2.70 -0.35 14.79
N ALA A 58 1.39 -0.16 14.65
CA ALA A 58 0.38 -0.90 15.40
C ALA A 58 0.49 -2.42 15.18
N PHE A 59 0.62 -2.86 13.92
CA PHE A 59 0.82 -4.26 13.58
C PHE A 59 2.08 -4.85 14.23
N LYS A 60 3.19 -4.11 14.22
CA LYS A 60 4.44 -4.53 14.88
C LYS A 60 4.26 -4.65 16.39
N THR A 61 3.65 -3.67 17.04
CA THR A 61 3.44 -3.69 18.48
C THR A 61 2.53 -4.84 18.90
N GLU A 62 1.46 -5.12 18.13
CA GLU A 62 0.57 -6.25 18.38
C GLU A 62 1.30 -7.59 18.25
N LYS A 63 2.14 -7.73 17.21
CA LYS A 63 2.94 -8.94 17.01
C LYS A 63 3.92 -9.21 18.16
N VAL A 64 4.58 -8.16 18.68
CA VAL A 64 5.48 -8.27 19.83
C VAL A 64 4.69 -8.62 21.10
N ALA A 65 3.59 -7.91 21.38
CA ALA A 65 2.75 -8.18 22.54
C ALA A 65 2.21 -9.62 22.55
N ARG A 66 1.82 -10.17 21.38
CA ARG A 66 1.40 -11.57 21.26
C ARG A 66 2.52 -12.56 21.61
N LYS A 67 3.75 -12.31 21.17
CA LYS A 67 4.91 -13.15 21.52
C LYS A 67 5.25 -13.06 23.01
N GLU A 68 5.16 -11.88 23.61
CA GLU A 68 5.36 -11.68 25.05
C GLU A 68 4.28 -12.37 25.89
N ALA A 69 3.01 -12.28 25.48
CA ALA A 69 1.90 -12.94 26.17
C ALA A 69 2.04 -14.47 26.16
N LEU A 70 2.46 -15.06 25.03
CA LEU A 70 2.73 -16.50 24.94
C LEU A 70 3.86 -16.92 25.90
N LYS A 71 4.97 -16.18 25.92
CA LYS A 71 6.09 -16.45 26.84
C LYS A 71 5.68 -16.35 28.31
N LEU A 72 4.84 -15.38 28.65
CA LEU A 72 4.31 -15.23 30.00
C LEU A 72 3.44 -16.44 30.37
N GLN A 73 2.56 -16.86 29.48
CA GLN A 73 1.71 -18.03 29.69
C GLN A 73 2.53 -19.32 29.85
N GLU A 74 3.57 -19.52 29.03
CA GLU A 74 4.48 -20.67 29.14
C GLU A 74 5.21 -20.69 30.49
N LYS A 75 5.66 -19.52 30.97
CA LYS A 75 6.27 -19.37 32.29
C LYS A 75 5.28 -19.69 33.43
N GLU A 76 4.06 -19.17 33.36
CA GLU A 76 3.01 -19.46 34.36
C GLU A 76 2.66 -20.96 34.40
N ASN A 77 2.62 -21.61 33.23
CA ASN A 77 2.39 -23.05 33.13
C ASN A 77 3.52 -23.85 33.77
N TYR A 78 4.78 -23.45 33.53
CA TYR A 78 5.94 -24.07 34.15
C TYR A 78 5.94 -23.92 35.68
N GLU A 79 5.67 -22.71 36.18
CA GLU A 79 5.58 -22.45 37.63
C GLU A 79 4.46 -23.29 38.28
N ARG A 80 3.31 -23.40 37.62
CA ARG A 80 2.20 -24.25 38.08
C ARG A 80 2.59 -25.72 38.15
N LEU A 81 3.25 -26.24 37.11
CA LEU A 81 3.71 -27.61 37.06
C LEU A 81 4.70 -27.89 38.20
N LYS A 82 5.67 -26.98 38.40
CA LYS A 82 6.64 -27.06 39.49
C LYS A 82 5.96 -27.12 40.86
N SER A 83 5.03 -26.21 41.15
CA SER A 83 4.29 -26.22 42.42
C SER A 83 3.44 -27.48 42.62
N GLN A 84 2.85 -28.03 41.56
CA GLN A 84 2.12 -29.30 41.64
C GLN A 84 3.04 -30.47 42.03
N TRP A 85 4.25 -30.51 41.49
CA TRP A 85 5.23 -31.53 41.81
C TRP A 85 5.85 -31.37 43.19
N GLU A 86 6.14 -30.13 43.63
CA GLU A 86 6.56 -29.84 45.01
C GLU A 86 5.54 -30.39 46.03
N ASN A 87 4.24 -30.16 45.77
CA ASN A 87 3.16 -30.70 46.59
C ASN A 87 3.08 -32.23 46.53
N THR A 88 3.29 -32.82 45.35
CA THR A 88 3.27 -34.27 45.15
C THR A 88 4.42 -34.95 45.90
N ILE A 89 5.64 -34.39 45.82
CA ILE A 89 6.81 -34.86 46.57
C ILE A 89 6.52 -34.78 48.07
N ALA A 90 6.03 -33.64 48.56
CA ALA A 90 5.69 -33.47 49.96
C ALA A 90 4.62 -34.46 50.45
N GLU A 91 3.60 -34.74 49.63
CA GLU A 91 2.54 -35.69 49.95
C GLU A 91 3.05 -37.14 49.96
N GLN A 92 3.84 -37.55 48.96
CA GLN A 92 4.39 -38.91 48.87
C GLN A 92 5.35 -39.21 50.02
N VAL A 93 6.27 -38.28 50.32
CA VAL A 93 7.19 -38.40 51.46
C VAL A 93 6.42 -38.51 52.77
N ARG A 94 5.36 -37.72 52.95
CA ARG A 94 4.52 -37.78 54.15
C ARG A 94 3.77 -39.11 54.28
N LYS A 95 3.18 -39.60 53.18
CA LYS A 95 2.48 -40.91 53.14
C LYS A 95 3.44 -42.05 53.44
N ARG A 96 4.63 -42.03 52.83
CA ARG A 96 5.67 -43.03 53.07
C ARG A 96 6.14 -43.01 54.52
N GLY A 97 6.42 -41.83 55.07
CA GLY A 97 6.83 -41.68 56.47
C GLY A 97 5.79 -42.27 57.43
N LYS A 98 4.51 -41.92 57.26
CA LYS A 98 3.42 -42.48 58.07
C LYS A 98 3.27 -44.00 57.94
N LEU A 99 3.39 -44.53 56.72
CA LEU A 99 3.30 -45.97 56.48
C LEU A 99 4.44 -46.72 57.19
N VAL A 100 5.68 -46.24 57.06
CA VAL A 100 6.85 -46.87 57.70
C VAL A 100 6.74 -46.77 59.23
N GLU A 101 6.30 -45.63 59.76
CA GLU A 101 6.04 -45.45 61.19
C GLU A 101 5.00 -46.43 61.72
N GLN A 102 3.86 -46.57 61.03
CA GLN A 102 2.80 -47.51 61.40
C GLN A 102 3.29 -48.96 61.34
N LEU A 103 4.03 -49.34 60.30
CA LEU A 103 4.56 -50.70 60.18
C LEU A 103 5.57 -51.02 61.29
N LEU A 104 6.45 -50.08 61.67
CA LEU A 104 7.42 -50.29 62.75
C LEU A 104 6.80 -50.38 64.15
N GLN A 105 5.58 -49.84 64.34
CA GLN A 105 4.83 -49.91 65.60
C GLN A 105 4.03 -51.22 65.74
N LEU A 106 3.69 -51.89 64.63
CA LEU A 106 2.92 -53.13 64.64
C LEU A 106 3.81 -54.34 64.92
N VAL A 107 3.31 -55.25 65.77
CA VAL A 107 4.05 -56.47 66.16
C VAL A 107 3.93 -57.56 65.08
N GLU A 108 2.74 -57.69 64.49
CA GLU A 108 2.45 -58.60 63.38
C GLU A 108 1.57 -57.87 62.37
N VAL A 109 1.81 -58.11 61.09
CA VAL A 109 1.07 -57.55 59.96
C VAL A 109 0.76 -58.70 59.03
N GLU A 110 -0.48 -58.85 58.60
CA GLU A 110 -0.90 -59.87 57.64
C GLU A 110 -1.22 -59.24 56.26
N GLY A 111 -0.90 -59.93 55.17
CA GLY A 111 -1.20 -59.52 53.80
C GLY A 111 -0.08 -58.76 53.06
N GLU A 112 -0.45 -57.77 52.23
CA GLU A 112 0.44 -57.14 51.23
C GLU A 112 1.69 -56.45 51.83
N TRP A 113 1.65 -56.10 53.11
CA TRP A 113 2.72 -55.38 53.79
C TRP A 113 3.65 -56.29 54.61
N GLU A 114 3.39 -57.59 54.72
CA GLU A 114 4.21 -58.56 55.47
C GLU A 114 5.69 -58.51 55.08
N LYS A 115 5.96 -58.52 53.77
CA LYS A 115 7.33 -58.52 53.24
C LYS A 115 8.06 -57.23 53.59
N MET A 116 7.37 -56.09 53.50
CA MET A 116 7.94 -54.78 53.82
C MET A 116 8.17 -54.64 55.33
N HIS A 117 7.21 -55.09 56.14
CA HIS A 117 7.33 -55.14 57.60
C HIS A 117 8.54 -55.97 58.04
N ALA A 118 8.66 -57.20 57.55
CA ALA A 118 9.78 -58.09 57.87
C ALA A 118 11.14 -57.47 57.48
N GLN A 119 11.23 -56.85 56.30
CA GLN A 119 12.43 -56.15 55.83
C GLN A 119 12.79 -54.95 56.72
N LEU A 120 11.81 -54.13 57.10
CA LEU A 120 12.02 -52.98 57.98
C LEU A 120 12.50 -53.41 59.36
N HIS A 121 11.87 -54.42 59.97
CA HIS A 121 12.29 -54.94 61.27
C HIS A 121 13.67 -55.60 61.23
N GLN A 122 14.01 -56.29 60.13
CA GLN A 122 15.35 -56.82 59.92
C GLN A 122 16.40 -55.69 59.85
N ARG A 123 16.13 -54.64 59.05
CA ARG A 123 17.01 -53.47 58.95
C ARG A 123 17.17 -52.75 60.29
N VAL A 124 16.11 -52.60 61.07
CA VAL A 124 16.16 -52.02 62.42
C VAL A 124 17.02 -52.88 63.36
N LYS A 125 16.89 -54.21 63.31
CA LYS A 125 17.71 -55.14 64.12
C LYS A 125 19.19 -55.04 63.76
N GLU A 126 19.51 -54.96 62.48
CA GLU A 126 20.88 -54.78 61.97
C GLU A 126 21.45 -53.42 62.37
N ARG A 127 20.67 -52.33 62.20
CA ARG A 127 21.08 -50.98 62.58
C ARG A 127 21.26 -50.82 64.09
N THR A 128 20.41 -51.46 64.90
CA THR A 128 20.55 -51.51 66.37
C THR A 128 21.88 -52.17 66.77
N LYS A 129 22.28 -53.26 66.11
CA LYS A 129 23.59 -53.91 66.35
C LYS A 129 24.75 -52.96 66.03
N GLN A 130 24.67 -52.27 64.90
CA GLN A 130 25.70 -51.31 64.47
C GLN A 130 25.82 -50.12 65.44
N LEU A 131 24.70 -49.53 65.85
CA LEU A 131 24.69 -48.43 66.82
C LEU A 131 25.19 -48.87 68.20
N THR A 132 24.78 -50.05 68.68
CA THR A 132 25.28 -50.62 69.95
C THR A 132 26.80 -50.80 69.92
N ALA A 133 27.35 -51.27 68.79
CA ALA A 133 28.79 -51.40 68.61
C ALA A 133 29.51 -50.03 68.62
N LYS A 134 28.97 -49.02 67.92
CA LYS A 134 29.50 -47.64 67.93
C LYS A 134 29.48 -46.99 69.33
N TYR A 135 28.41 -47.17 70.09
CA TYR A 135 28.34 -46.61 71.45
C TYR A 135 29.32 -47.30 72.41
N LYS A 136 29.47 -48.63 72.29
CA LYS A 136 30.48 -49.38 73.06
C LYS A 136 31.91 -48.95 72.73
N SER A 137 32.24 -48.71 71.45
CA SER A 137 33.56 -48.22 71.06
C SER A 137 33.84 -46.79 71.53
N ASN A 138 32.80 -45.97 71.65
CA ASN A 138 32.89 -44.58 72.12
C ASN A 138 32.77 -44.44 73.65
N GLY A 139 32.62 -45.55 74.38
CA GLY A 139 32.54 -45.56 75.85
C GLY A 139 31.22 -45.02 76.44
N VAL A 140 30.18 -44.83 75.63
CA VAL A 140 28.88 -44.29 76.08
C VAL A 140 27.90 -45.43 76.34
N VAL A 141 27.33 -45.49 77.55
CA VAL A 141 26.31 -46.48 77.92
C VAL A 141 24.93 -45.91 77.64
N VAL A 142 24.35 -46.32 76.51
CA VAL A 142 22.99 -45.93 76.10
C VAL A 142 22.01 -47.10 76.37
N PRO A 143 20.84 -46.85 76.99
CA PRO A 143 19.81 -47.87 77.17
C PRO A 143 19.41 -48.54 75.85
N LYS A 144 19.22 -49.87 75.87
CA LYS A 144 18.88 -50.65 74.66
C LYS A 144 17.63 -50.13 73.94
N ARG A 145 16.65 -49.59 74.69
CA ARG A 145 15.43 -48.98 74.16
C ARG A 145 15.72 -47.77 73.29
N GLU A 146 16.55 -46.83 73.76
CA GLU A 146 16.93 -45.63 73.01
C GLU A 146 17.75 -45.98 71.76
N VAL A 147 18.58 -47.03 71.81
CA VAL A 147 19.32 -47.51 70.62
C VAL A 147 18.37 -48.05 69.55
N ILE A 148 17.28 -48.73 69.96
CA ILE A 148 16.24 -49.22 69.04
C ILE A 148 15.42 -48.06 68.48
N GLU A 149 14.98 -47.13 69.30
CA GLU A 149 14.24 -45.93 68.88
C GLU A 149 15.08 -45.09 67.89
N ARG A 150 16.40 -44.96 68.16
CA ARG A 150 17.32 -44.30 67.23
C ARG A 150 17.47 -45.05 65.91
N ALA A 151 17.60 -46.38 65.96
CA ALA A 151 17.65 -47.21 64.76
C ALA A 151 16.37 -47.09 63.92
N GLN A 152 15.20 -47.07 64.56
CA GLN A 152 13.91 -46.85 63.90
C GLN A 152 13.86 -45.47 63.23
N HIS A 153 14.27 -44.41 63.93
CA HIS A 153 14.34 -43.06 63.36
C HIS A 153 15.29 -42.96 62.16
N GLU A 154 16.47 -43.59 62.20
CA GLU A 154 17.41 -43.60 61.07
C GLU A 154 16.84 -44.34 59.85
N ILE A 155 16.21 -45.50 60.06
CA ILE A 155 15.57 -46.26 58.98
C ILE A 155 14.37 -45.51 58.39
N MET A 156 13.54 -44.86 59.21
CA MET A 156 12.46 -44.00 58.72
C MET A 156 12.98 -42.82 57.89
N ALA A 157 14.05 -42.17 58.34
CA ALA A 157 14.71 -41.10 57.60
C ALA A 157 15.26 -41.59 56.24
N GLU A 158 15.89 -42.76 56.20
CA GLU A 158 16.36 -43.38 54.94
C GLU A 158 15.20 -43.68 53.99
N GLU A 159 14.12 -44.30 54.47
CA GLU A 159 12.96 -44.65 53.62
C GLU A 159 12.24 -43.42 53.06
N THR A 160 12.10 -42.37 53.88
CA THR A 160 11.48 -41.12 53.44
C THR A 160 12.36 -40.37 52.44
N GLU A 161 13.69 -40.44 52.60
CA GLU A 161 14.64 -39.86 51.65
C GLU A 161 14.75 -40.67 50.35
N ASP A 162 14.64 -41.99 50.41
CA ASP A 162 14.57 -42.84 49.21
C ASP A 162 13.30 -42.55 48.40
N GLU A 163 12.16 -42.37 49.06
CA GLU A 163 10.92 -42.01 48.38
C GLU A 163 10.95 -40.58 47.81
N ARG A 164 11.57 -39.65 48.54
CA ARG A 164 11.86 -38.31 48.04
C ARG A 164 12.66 -38.39 46.75
N ARG A 165 13.80 -39.07 46.75
CA ARG A 165 14.68 -39.22 45.57
C ARG A 165 13.96 -39.85 44.38
N LYS A 166 13.15 -40.89 44.60
CA LYS A 166 12.33 -41.48 43.52
C LYS A 166 11.34 -40.47 42.94
N THR A 167 10.64 -39.74 43.79
CA THR A 167 9.64 -38.76 43.34
C THR A 167 10.29 -37.56 42.66
N GLU A 168 11.46 -37.13 43.14
CA GLU A 168 12.29 -36.09 42.50
C GLU A 168 12.81 -36.53 41.13
N ASN A 169 13.22 -37.79 40.96
CA ASN A 169 13.58 -38.33 39.65
C ASN A 169 12.38 -38.33 38.68
N ASN A 170 11.19 -38.69 39.17
CA ASN A 170 9.96 -38.60 38.37
C ASN A 170 9.64 -37.15 37.99
N TRP A 171 9.88 -36.18 38.89
CA TRP A 171 9.79 -34.76 38.59
C TRP A 171 10.77 -34.35 37.48
N LEU A 172 12.05 -34.71 37.60
CA LEU A 172 13.07 -34.38 36.58
C LEU A 172 12.70 -34.93 35.21
N GLN A 173 12.13 -36.14 35.16
CA GLN A 173 11.62 -36.71 33.91
C GLN A 173 10.44 -35.89 33.36
N ALA A 174 9.45 -35.58 34.20
CA ALA A 174 8.29 -34.79 33.78
C ALA A 174 8.68 -33.36 33.34
N GLU A 175 9.67 -32.75 34.00
CA GLU A 175 10.24 -31.46 33.63
C GLU A 175 10.95 -31.54 32.28
N ALA A 176 11.76 -32.57 32.05
CA ALA A 176 12.44 -32.77 30.77
C ALA A 176 11.44 -32.97 29.62
N GLU A 177 10.39 -33.79 29.83
CA GLU A 177 9.31 -33.99 28.86
C GLU A 177 8.56 -32.68 28.56
N PHE A 178 8.30 -31.86 29.59
CA PHE A 178 7.66 -30.56 29.42
C PHE A 178 8.53 -29.58 28.62
N LEU A 179 9.83 -29.46 28.93
CA LEU A 179 10.76 -28.60 28.20
C LEU A 179 10.93 -29.06 26.75
N GLN A 180 11.09 -30.36 26.51
CA GLN A 180 11.17 -30.91 25.16
C GLN A 180 9.90 -30.59 24.35
N LYS A 181 8.73 -30.66 24.98
CA LYS A 181 7.48 -30.27 24.32
C LYS A 181 7.46 -28.78 23.96
N LEU A 182 7.90 -27.90 24.86
CA LEU A 182 8.01 -26.47 24.59
C LEU A 182 8.93 -26.18 23.39
N ASP A 183 10.09 -26.84 23.33
CA ASP A 183 11.05 -26.68 22.24
C ASP A 183 10.43 -27.13 20.89
N ASN A 184 9.77 -28.29 20.87
CA ASN A 184 9.09 -28.79 19.67
C ASN A 184 7.96 -27.85 19.22
N ASP A 185 7.14 -27.36 20.16
CA ASP A 185 6.04 -26.43 19.89
C ASP A 185 6.60 -25.08 19.38
N GLU A 186 7.74 -24.61 19.89
CA GLU A 186 8.44 -23.43 19.36
C GLU A 186 8.97 -23.64 17.95
N GLU A 187 9.63 -24.76 17.68
CA GLU A 187 10.14 -25.10 16.34
C GLU A 187 9.00 -25.17 15.31
N GLU A 188 7.90 -25.85 15.64
CA GLU A 188 6.73 -25.94 14.77
C GLU A 188 6.13 -24.55 14.47
N ARG A 189 6.02 -23.69 15.49
CA ARG A 189 5.55 -22.30 15.33
C ARG A 189 6.47 -21.49 14.42
N LEU A 190 7.79 -21.62 14.56
CA LEU A 190 8.76 -20.93 13.71
C LEU A 190 8.70 -21.42 12.27
N LEU A 191 8.56 -22.73 12.04
CA LEU A 191 8.40 -23.30 10.71
C LEU A 191 7.10 -22.82 10.05
N ALA A 192 6.00 -22.79 10.80
CA ALA A 192 4.72 -22.27 10.33
C ALA A 192 4.78 -20.76 10.01
N GLU A 193 5.37 -19.93 10.89
CA GLU A 193 5.55 -18.49 10.67
C GLU A 193 6.39 -18.24 9.41
N ASN A 194 7.48 -18.98 9.23
CA ASN A 194 8.34 -18.89 8.04
C ASN A 194 7.62 -19.32 6.75
N ALA A 195 6.81 -20.38 6.81
CA ALA A 195 6.04 -20.85 5.67
C ALA A 195 4.96 -19.83 5.27
N GLU A 196 4.23 -19.29 6.26
CA GLU A 196 3.23 -18.24 6.05
C GLU A 196 3.89 -16.98 5.46
N GLU A 197 5.03 -16.55 5.99
CA GLU A 197 5.75 -15.38 5.49
C GLU A 197 6.20 -15.58 4.03
N ARG A 198 6.73 -16.76 3.67
CA ARG A 198 7.10 -17.08 2.28
C ARG A 198 5.89 -17.02 1.35
N ALA A 199 4.77 -17.62 1.75
CA ALA A 199 3.54 -17.60 0.97
C ALA A 199 2.99 -16.17 0.80
N ALA A 200 2.99 -15.38 1.87
CA ALA A 200 2.58 -13.98 1.86
C ALA A 200 3.48 -13.12 0.96
N ARG A 201 4.80 -13.31 1.01
CA ARG A 201 5.77 -12.63 0.12
C ARG A 201 5.53 -12.98 -1.34
N GLN A 202 5.32 -14.26 -1.67
CA GLN A 202 5.05 -14.70 -3.03
C GLN A 202 3.73 -14.12 -3.56
N LYS A 203 2.65 -14.19 -2.76
CA LYS A 203 1.35 -13.59 -3.11
C LYS A 203 1.46 -12.08 -3.33
N SER A 204 2.23 -11.39 -2.49
CA SER A 204 2.49 -9.96 -2.61
C SER A 204 3.28 -9.64 -3.89
N ALA A 205 4.33 -10.41 -4.19
CA ALA A 205 5.11 -10.25 -5.42
C ALA A 205 4.25 -10.43 -6.68
N LEU A 206 3.42 -11.46 -6.74
CA LEU A 206 2.49 -11.70 -7.85
C LEU A 206 1.49 -10.55 -8.01
N SER A 207 0.96 -10.04 -6.90
CA SER A 207 0.03 -8.92 -6.89
C SER A 207 0.67 -7.64 -7.43
N ILE A 208 1.91 -7.35 -7.04
CA ILE A 208 2.69 -6.20 -7.54
C ILE A 208 3.00 -6.39 -9.04
N GLN A 209 3.42 -7.57 -9.47
CA GLN A 209 3.71 -7.86 -10.87
C GLN A 209 2.47 -7.69 -11.76
N CYS A 210 1.32 -8.23 -11.33
CA CYS A 210 0.06 -8.06 -12.04
C CYS A 210 -0.36 -6.59 -12.10
N ALA A 211 -0.25 -5.86 -10.99
CA ALA A 211 -0.55 -4.43 -10.95
C ALA A 211 0.36 -3.64 -11.90
N PHE A 212 1.66 -3.96 -11.95
CA PHE A 212 2.61 -3.32 -12.85
C PHE A 212 2.30 -3.62 -14.32
N ARG A 213 2.02 -4.88 -14.68
CA ARG A 213 1.63 -5.26 -16.05
C ARG A 213 0.38 -4.52 -16.50
N MET A 214 -0.64 -4.44 -15.64
CA MET A 214 -1.86 -3.66 -15.92
C MET A 214 -1.55 -2.16 -16.08
N PHE A 215 -0.71 -1.60 -15.21
CA PHE A 215 -0.28 -0.21 -15.31
C PHE A 215 0.44 0.06 -16.63
N ALA A 216 1.40 -0.80 -17.01
CA ALA A 216 2.16 -0.68 -18.24
C ALA A 216 1.25 -0.79 -19.47
N ALA A 217 0.34 -1.76 -19.51
CA ALA A 217 -0.63 -1.92 -20.59
C ALA A 217 -1.55 -0.70 -20.72
N ARG A 218 -2.09 -0.19 -19.61
CA ARG A 218 -2.92 1.03 -19.62
C ARG A 218 -2.12 2.25 -20.07
N LYS A 219 -0.86 2.38 -19.65
CA LYS A 219 0.02 3.48 -20.08
C LYS A 219 0.29 3.42 -21.58
N LEU A 220 0.55 2.23 -22.13
CA LEU A 220 0.74 2.04 -23.56
C LEU A 220 -0.55 2.36 -24.34
N LEU A 221 -1.69 1.83 -23.90
CA LEU A 221 -2.99 2.10 -24.52
C LEU A 221 -3.31 3.60 -24.55
N ARG A 222 -3.08 4.32 -23.44
CA ARG A 222 -3.30 5.76 -23.38
C ARG A 222 -2.44 6.52 -24.38
N ARG A 223 -1.16 6.17 -24.50
CA ARG A 223 -0.26 6.77 -25.49
C ARG A 223 -0.78 6.53 -26.91
N MET A 224 -1.13 5.30 -27.24
CA MET A 224 -1.70 4.97 -28.56
C MET A 224 -2.99 5.75 -28.84
N LEU A 225 -3.85 5.93 -27.83
CA LEU A 225 -5.06 6.72 -27.96
C LEU A 225 -4.78 8.22 -28.07
N ALA A 226 -3.77 8.74 -27.38
CA ALA A 226 -3.37 10.13 -27.47
C ALA A 226 -2.81 10.46 -28.87
N ASP A 227 -2.10 9.52 -29.49
CA ASP A 227 -1.62 9.67 -30.88
C ASP A 227 -2.77 9.56 -31.90
N LEU A 228 -3.79 8.75 -31.60
CA LEU A 228 -4.93 8.49 -32.49
C LEU A 228 -6.02 9.57 -32.43
N TYR A 229 -6.15 10.27 -31.31
CA TYR A 229 -7.22 11.25 -31.10
C TYR A 229 -6.68 12.66 -30.98
N VAL A 230 -7.33 13.57 -31.68
CA VAL A 230 -7.08 15.01 -31.57
C VAL A 230 -8.26 15.65 -30.85
N LYS A 231 -7.96 16.50 -29.86
CA LYS A 231 -8.96 17.32 -29.18
C LYS A 231 -9.08 18.67 -29.87
N GLU A 232 -10.22 18.88 -30.49
CA GLU A 232 -10.56 20.08 -31.23
C GLU A 232 -11.56 20.92 -30.45
N PHE A 233 -11.48 22.23 -30.62
CA PHE A 233 -12.46 23.16 -30.07
C PHE A 233 -13.54 23.41 -31.11
N ASP A 234 -14.79 23.21 -30.71
CA ASP A 234 -15.93 23.53 -31.55
C ASP A 234 -16.36 24.98 -31.36
N THR A 235 -16.36 25.77 -32.43
CA THR A 235 -16.72 27.20 -32.39
C THR A 235 -18.23 27.42 -32.24
N GLU A 236 -19.06 26.45 -32.61
CA GLU A 236 -20.52 26.56 -32.53
C GLU A 236 -21.04 26.23 -31.13
N THR A 237 -20.54 25.14 -30.55
CA THR A 237 -21.00 24.65 -29.24
C THR A 237 -20.10 25.10 -28.08
N TYR A 238 -18.96 25.72 -28.38
CA TYR A 238 -17.91 26.10 -27.43
C TYR A 238 -17.42 24.92 -26.56
N ALA A 239 -17.51 23.70 -27.09
CA ALA A 239 -17.23 22.45 -26.39
C ALA A 239 -16.08 21.66 -27.04
N PRO A 240 -15.39 20.78 -26.29
CA PRO A 240 -14.39 19.88 -26.87
C PRO A 240 -15.04 18.82 -27.78
N ARG A 241 -14.44 18.62 -28.95
CA ARG A 241 -14.69 17.48 -29.84
C ARG A 241 -13.43 16.63 -29.97
N TYR A 242 -13.60 15.32 -30.07
CA TYR A 242 -12.52 14.37 -30.21
C TYR A 242 -12.62 13.73 -31.60
N ARG A 243 -11.64 14.01 -32.46
CA ARG A 243 -11.58 13.43 -33.80
C ARG A 243 -10.57 12.29 -33.81
N ASN A 244 -11.00 11.13 -34.27
CA ASN A 244 -10.11 10.00 -34.53
C ASN A 244 -9.40 10.24 -35.86
N THR A 245 -8.07 10.33 -35.86
CA THR A 245 -7.27 10.67 -37.05
C THR A 245 -7.28 9.59 -38.12
N LEU A 246 -7.46 8.31 -37.73
CA LEU A 246 -7.50 7.19 -38.66
C LEU A 246 -8.84 7.05 -39.38
N THR A 247 -9.95 7.22 -38.66
CA THR A 247 -11.31 7.00 -39.19
C THR A 247 -12.04 8.28 -39.57
N GLY A 248 -11.52 9.44 -39.16
CA GLY A 248 -12.17 10.74 -39.30
C GLY A 248 -13.40 10.95 -38.41
N LYS A 249 -13.84 9.94 -37.64
CA LYS A 249 -15.04 10.04 -36.80
C LYS A 249 -14.83 11.02 -35.65
N VAL A 250 -15.84 11.85 -35.41
CA VAL A 250 -15.85 12.87 -34.36
C VAL A 250 -16.82 12.48 -33.24
N THR A 251 -16.40 12.61 -32.00
CA THR A 251 -17.24 12.37 -30.81
C THR A 251 -17.15 13.55 -29.85
N THR A 252 -18.25 13.87 -29.16
CA THR A 252 -18.28 14.89 -28.10
C THR A 252 -17.76 14.35 -26.76
N GLN A 253 -17.83 13.03 -26.58
CA GLN A 253 -17.35 12.37 -25.38
C GLN A 253 -15.87 11.99 -25.49
N LYS A 254 -15.15 12.15 -24.38
CA LYS A 254 -13.74 11.73 -24.27
C LYS A 254 -13.64 10.21 -24.43
N PRO A 255 -12.71 9.69 -25.26
CA PRO A 255 -12.47 8.26 -25.35
C PRO A 255 -12.18 7.63 -23.99
N ASN A 256 -12.98 6.63 -23.61
CA ASN A 256 -12.92 5.99 -22.28
C ASN A 256 -11.52 5.47 -21.91
N GLY A 257 -10.75 5.01 -22.90
CA GLY A 257 -9.41 4.45 -22.68
C GLY A 257 -8.35 5.47 -22.21
N LEU A 258 -8.57 6.78 -22.40
CA LEU A 258 -7.68 7.84 -21.88
C LEU A 258 -7.75 7.95 -20.35
N GLY A 259 -8.89 7.58 -19.75
CA GLY A 259 -9.08 7.63 -18.30
C GLY A 259 -8.91 9.04 -17.72
N SER A 260 -7.98 9.18 -16.76
CA SER A 260 -7.67 10.47 -16.12
C SER A 260 -6.78 11.39 -16.95
N GLU A 261 -6.18 10.87 -18.02
CA GLU A 261 -5.37 11.67 -18.94
C GLU A 261 -6.30 12.54 -19.78
N GLU A 262 -5.88 13.79 -19.98
CA GLU A 262 -6.64 14.79 -20.72
C GLU A 262 -5.80 15.20 -21.93
N LEU A 263 -6.41 15.15 -23.11
CA LEU A 263 -5.76 15.64 -24.31
C LEU A 263 -5.72 17.16 -24.27
N GLU A 264 -4.59 17.73 -24.68
CA GLU A 264 -4.48 19.16 -24.91
C GLU A 264 -5.21 19.53 -26.20
N TYR A 265 -5.76 20.74 -26.25
CA TYR A 265 -6.22 21.28 -27.51
C TYR A 265 -5.03 21.47 -28.47
N GLU A 266 -5.29 21.39 -29.76
CA GLU A 266 -4.31 21.81 -30.75
C GLU A 266 -3.93 23.28 -30.55
N ASN A 267 -2.65 23.61 -30.78
CA ASN A 267 -2.18 24.99 -30.68
C ASN A 267 -2.56 25.79 -31.94
N ARG A 268 -3.85 25.95 -32.17
CA ARG A 268 -4.41 26.65 -33.32
C ARG A 268 -5.33 27.78 -32.87
N TRP A 269 -5.38 28.84 -33.67
CA TRP A 269 -6.31 29.93 -33.49
C TRP A 269 -7.63 29.61 -34.17
N VAL A 270 -8.74 29.97 -33.54
CA VAL A 270 -10.07 29.88 -34.11
C VAL A 270 -10.67 31.28 -34.19
N ILE A 271 -11.49 31.52 -35.20
CA ILE A 271 -12.25 32.76 -35.34
C ILE A 271 -13.58 32.54 -34.62
N MET A 272 -13.91 33.45 -33.73
CA MET A 272 -15.15 33.47 -32.98
C MET A 272 -15.86 34.79 -33.30
N THR A 273 -17.19 34.79 -33.25
CA THR A 273 -17.99 36.00 -33.39
C THR A 273 -18.49 36.40 -32.01
N ASP A 274 -18.33 37.66 -31.65
CA ASP A 274 -18.89 38.21 -30.42
C ASP A 274 -20.39 38.44 -30.57
N ASP A 275 -21.17 37.94 -29.62
CA ASP A 275 -22.64 38.01 -29.68
C ASP A 275 -23.19 39.44 -29.51
N VAL A 276 -22.41 40.36 -28.94
CA VAL A 276 -22.85 41.74 -28.61
C VAL A 276 -22.52 42.70 -29.74
N LEU A 277 -21.27 42.69 -30.19
CA LEU A 277 -20.79 43.58 -31.25
C LEU A 277 -20.96 42.98 -32.65
N GLY A 278 -21.14 41.65 -32.76
CA GLY A 278 -21.08 40.94 -34.05
C GLY A 278 -19.68 40.93 -34.67
N GLU A 279 -18.66 41.42 -33.95
CA GLU A 279 -17.28 41.51 -34.40
C GLU A 279 -16.59 40.15 -34.27
N GLN A 280 -15.69 39.83 -35.21
CA GLN A 280 -14.86 38.64 -35.14
C GLN A 280 -13.64 38.87 -34.26
N PHE A 281 -13.28 37.86 -33.47
CA PHE A 281 -12.04 37.83 -32.70
C PHE A 281 -11.36 36.45 -32.79
N PHE A 282 -10.11 36.41 -32.37
CA PHE A 282 -9.28 35.21 -32.41
C PHE A 282 -9.14 34.60 -31.02
N TYR A 283 -9.26 33.28 -30.93
CA TYR A 283 -9.07 32.54 -29.70
C TYR A 283 -8.17 31.33 -29.92
N ASN A 284 -7.21 31.10 -29.04
CA ASN A 284 -6.38 29.90 -29.01
C ASN A 284 -6.81 29.05 -27.81
N PRO A 285 -7.52 27.92 -28.01
CA PRO A 285 -8.04 27.08 -26.94
C PRO A 285 -6.96 26.38 -26.10
N ARG A 286 -5.79 26.10 -26.68
CA ARG A 286 -4.67 25.47 -25.96
C ARG A 286 -4.05 26.44 -24.96
N ARG A 287 -3.80 27.68 -25.40
CA ARG A 287 -3.21 28.74 -24.58
C ARG A 287 -4.24 29.52 -23.77
N MET A 288 -5.53 29.29 -24.03
CA MET A 288 -6.64 30.10 -23.55
C MET A 288 -6.40 31.59 -23.78
N LYS A 289 -5.90 31.94 -24.97
CA LYS A 289 -5.54 33.33 -25.34
C LYS A 289 -6.53 33.91 -26.32
N GLN A 290 -7.08 35.07 -26.00
CA GLN A 290 -7.98 35.83 -26.88
C GLN A 290 -7.23 37.04 -27.46
N SER A 291 -7.57 37.42 -28.69
CA SER A 291 -7.05 38.61 -29.35
C SER A 291 -8.09 39.19 -30.31
N TRP A 292 -8.28 40.50 -30.28
CA TRP A 292 -9.06 41.24 -31.28
C TRP A 292 -8.25 41.54 -32.55
N ALA A 293 -6.92 41.59 -32.43
CA ALA A 293 -6.00 41.74 -33.54
C ALA A 293 -5.63 40.38 -34.13
N LYS A 294 -5.27 40.37 -35.42
CA LYS A 294 -4.72 39.20 -36.11
C LYS A 294 -3.48 38.71 -35.35
N PRO A 295 -3.42 37.42 -34.94
CA PRO A 295 -2.25 36.87 -34.29
C PRO A 295 -1.05 36.85 -35.23
N ASP A 296 0.12 37.27 -34.74
CA ASP A 296 1.36 37.35 -35.52
C ASP A 296 1.85 35.97 -36.01
N ASP A 297 1.47 34.90 -35.29
CA ASP A 297 1.81 33.52 -35.62
C ASP A 297 0.90 32.87 -36.66
N CYS A 298 -0.12 33.57 -37.14
CA CYS A 298 -1.07 33.08 -38.15
C CYS A 298 -0.79 33.62 -39.56
N LYS A 299 -1.20 32.87 -40.58
CA LYS A 299 -1.26 33.33 -41.97
C LYS A 299 -2.70 33.39 -42.46
N PHE A 300 -3.03 34.46 -43.14
CA PHE A 300 -4.36 34.74 -43.64
C PHE A 300 -4.37 34.74 -45.16
N CYS A 301 -5.54 34.51 -45.74
CA CYS A 301 -5.72 34.59 -47.18
C CYS A 301 -5.50 36.03 -47.66
N GLU A 302 -4.52 36.24 -48.53
CA GLU A 302 -4.15 37.56 -49.05
C GLU A 302 -5.26 38.23 -49.85
N PRO A 303 -5.90 37.57 -50.84
CA PRO A 303 -7.04 38.16 -51.57
C PRO A 303 -8.20 38.54 -50.65
N CYS A 304 -8.50 37.70 -49.65
CA CYS A 304 -9.56 37.97 -48.70
C CYS A 304 -9.23 39.16 -47.79
N CYS A 305 -7.96 39.32 -47.39
CA CYS A 305 -7.53 40.38 -46.49
C CYS A 305 -7.70 41.80 -47.07
N THR A 306 -7.82 41.96 -48.39
CA THR A 306 -8.02 43.27 -49.03
C THR A 306 -9.40 43.88 -48.74
N ASN A 307 -10.41 43.03 -48.50
CA ASN A 307 -11.68 43.46 -47.94
C ASN A 307 -11.57 43.44 -46.42
N ALA A 308 -11.65 44.62 -45.79
CA ALA A 308 -11.43 44.83 -44.35
C ALA A 308 -12.27 43.97 -43.37
N LEU A 309 -13.18 43.12 -43.87
CA LEU A 309 -14.01 42.18 -43.11
C LEU A 309 -13.66 40.69 -43.28
N SER A 310 -12.83 40.29 -44.25
CA SER A 310 -12.61 38.86 -44.50
C SER A 310 -11.29 38.37 -43.88
N THR A 311 -11.41 37.76 -42.70
CA THR A 311 -10.31 37.30 -41.86
C THR A 311 -10.09 35.77 -41.94
N VAL A 312 -10.25 35.18 -43.12
CA VAL A 312 -10.15 33.72 -43.30
C VAL A 312 -8.69 33.27 -43.22
N PHE A 313 -8.41 32.23 -42.43
CA PHE A 313 -7.08 31.60 -42.39
C PHE A 313 -6.73 30.99 -43.74
N ALA A 314 -5.44 31.03 -44.09
CA ALA A 314 -4.95 30.34 -45.27
C ALA A 314 -5.04 28.82 -45.08
N THR A 315 -5.43 28.11 -46.14
CA THR A 315 -5.48 26.64 -46.17
C THR A 315 -4.49 26.06 -47.20
N VAL A 316 -3.99 26.91 -48.09
CA VAL A 316 -3.08 26.57 -49.18
C VAL A 316 -1.98 27.63 -49.25
N TRP A 317 -0.75 27.18 -49.45
CA TRP A 317 0.40 28.02 -49.77
C TRP A 317 0.84 27.75 -51.21
N ASN A 318 1.00 28.81 -51.99
CA ASN A 318 1.54 28.77 -53.34
C ASN A 318 3.04 29.13 -53.30
N SER A 319 3.89 28.17 -53.61
CA SER A 319 5.35 28.31 -53.57
C SER A 319 5.95 29.13 -54.71
N GLN A 320 5.22 29.33 -55.82
CA GLN A 320 5.72 30.13 -56.95
C GLN A 320 5.70 31.62 -56.64
N ASP A 321 4.58 32.08 -56.06
CA ASP A 321 4.32 33.50 -55.81
C ASP A 321 4.48 33.87 -54.33
N ASP A 322 4.79 32.89 -53.47
CA ASP A 322 4.83 32.97 -52.02
C ASP A 322 3.52 33.53 -51.41
N THR A 323 2.38 33.14 -51.98
CA THR A 323 1.06 33.64 -51.59
C THR A 323 0.28 32.63 -50.75
N TYR A 324 -0.49 33.15 -49.80
CA TYR A 324 -1.35 32.36 -48.93
C TYR A 324 -2.82 32.53 -49.31
N LEU A 325 -3.51 31.41 -49.54
CA LEU A 325 -4.87 31.38 -50.06
C LEU A 325 -5.78 30.55 -49.15
N CYS A 326 -7.05 30.96 -49.03
CA CYS A 326 -8.11 30.09 -48.50
C CYS A 326 -8.63 29.16 -49.60
N GLN A 327 -9.34 28.11 -49.22
CA GLN A 327 -9.87 27.10 -50.15
C GLN A 327 -10.66 27.71 -51.31
N ALA A 328 -11.54 28.69 -51.03
CA ALA A 328 -12.34 29.34 -52.06
C ALA A 328 -11.53 30.22 -53.03
N CYS A 329 -10.46 30.86 -52.54
CA CYS A 329 -9.56 31.65 -53.39
C CYS A 329 -8.66 30.74 -54.22
N TYR A 330 -8.16 29.65 -53.62
CA TYR A 330 -7.42 28.61 -54.31
C TYR A 330 -8.23 28.02 -55.47
N GLU A 331 -9.49 27.63 -55.25
CA GLU A 331 -10.34 27.06 -56.30
C GLU A 331 -10.56 28.04 -57.46
N LYS A 332 -10.78 29.32 -57.17
CA LYS A 332 -10.93 30.36 -58.21
C LYS A 332 -9.65 30.55 -59.00
N GLU A 333 -8.52 30.62 -58.32
CA GLU A 333 -7.21 30.82 -58.95
C GLU A 333 -6.78 29.60 -59.77
N TYR A 334 -7.01 28.40 -59.24
CA TYR A 334 -6.76 27.14 -59.93
C TYR A 334 -7.55 27.06 -61.24
N VAL A 335 -8.85 27.40 -61.22
CA VAL A 335 -9.69 27.45 -62.43
C VAL A 335 -9.18 28.50 -63.42
N ALA A 336 -8.79 29.69 -62.95
CA ALA A 336 -8.29 30.76 -63.80
C ALA A 336 -6.97 30.39 -64.50
N ARG A 337 -5.99 29.83 -63.77
CA ARG A 337 -4.72 29.36 -64.33
C ARG A 337 -4.91 28.16 -65.26
N SER A 338 -5.95 27.35 -65.05
CA SER A 338 -6.28 26.19 -65.92
C SER A 338 -6.74 26.62 -67.29
N GLN A 339 -7.55 27.67 -67.34
CA GLN A 339 -8.02 28.25 -68.59
C GLN A 339 -6.90 28.96 -69.35
N GLN A 340 -5.85 29.42 -68.65
CA GLN A 340 -4.69 30.10 -69.23
C GLN A 340 -3.56 29.15 -69.65
N GLY A 341 -3.63 27.86 -69.31
CA GLY A 341 -2.63 26.85 -69.69
C GLY A 341 -1.33 26.89 -68.86
N ASP A 342 -1.32 27.61 -67.73
CA ASP A 342 -0.13 27.86 -66.89
C ASP A 342 -0.23 27.16 -65.51
N LEU A 343 -0.74 25.93 -65.50
CA LEU A 343 -0.94 25.17 -64.27
C LEU A 343 0.25 24.30 -63.93
N GLN A 344 0.93 24.64 -62.83
CA GLN A 344 1.86 23.75 -62.16
C GLN A 344 1.20 23.28 -60.87
N SER A 345 0.62 22.07 -60.89
CA SER A 345 -0.03 21.47 -59.70
C SER A 345 0.91 21.38 -58.50
N ASP A 346 2.20 21.20 -58.75
CA ASP A 346 3.24 21.00 -57.74
C ASP A 346 3.61 22.29 -57.00
N ALA A 347 3.09 23.43 -57.45
CA ALA A 347 3.30 24.74 -56.82
C ALA A 347 2.49 24.94 -55.53
N TYR A 348 1.37 24.22 -55.36
CA TYR A 348 0.44 24.40 -54.26
C TYR A 348 0.61 23.33 -53.17
N ALA A 349 0.83 23.75 -51.93
CA ALA A 349 0.95 22.89 -50.77
C ALA A 349 -0.16 23.17 -49.75
N ALA A 350 -0.62 22.13 -49.05
CA ALA A 350 -1.54 22.29 -47.92
C ALA A 350 -0.84 23.04 -46.78
N TYR A 351 -1.52 24.02 -46.18
CA TYR A 351 -0.95 24.88 -45.14
C TYR A 351 -2.03 25.26 -44.13
N ASP A 352 -1.81 25.09 -42.82
CA ASP A 352 -2.79 25.51 -41.81
C ASP A 352 -2.44 26.89 -41.22
N GLY A 353 -2.99 27.96 -41.83
CA GLY A 353 -2.77 29.34 -41.41
C GLY A 353 -3.22 29.68 -40.00
N SER A 354 -3.98 28.81 -39.34
CA SER A 354 -4.37 28.97 -37.94
C SER A 354 -3.27 28.59 -36.95
N ARG A 355 -2.16 28.00 -37.42
CA ARG A 355 -1.05 27.50 -36.59
C ARG A 355 0.25 28.25 -36.89
N ALA A 356 1.12 28.30 -35.88
CA ALA A 356 2.50 28.74 -36.05
C ALA A 356 3.23 27.82 -37.05
N ASN A 357 3.77 28.38 -38.13
CA ASN A 357 4.48 27.69 -39.23
C ASN A 357 3.62 26.78 -40.12
N GLY A 358 2.29 26.77 -39.94
CA GLY A 358 1.35 26.08 -40.83
C GLY A 358 1.44 24.56 -40.93
N GLN A 359 2.05 23.91 -39.94
CA GLN A 359 2.15 22.45 -39.82
C GLN A 359 1.12 21.85 -38.85
#